data_AF-A0A0R2CIK9-F1
#
_entry.id   AF-A0A0R2CIK9-F1
#
_cell.length_a   1.000
_cell.length_b   1.000
_cell.length_c   1.000
_cell.angle_alpha   90.00
_cell.angle_beta   90.00
_cell.angle_gamma   90.00
#
_symmetry.space_group_name_H-M   'P 1'
#
loop_
_entity.id
_entity.type
_entity.pdbx_description
1 polymer ?
#
loop_
_entity_poly.entity_id
_entity_poly.type
_entity_poly.pdbx_seq_one_letter_code
_entity_poly.pdbx_strand_id
1 'polypeptide(L)' 'MANGICALCNESAPFLDKKGNPFLHVHHIDYLANGGLDVIENCVAVCPNCHARIHSLNDPRDKEKLMQKVENRSL' A
#
# COMPACT_ATOMS: atom_id res chain seq x y z
N MET A 1 8.85 1.81 8.14
CA MET A 1 9.10 1.13 6.84
C MET A 1 8.18 -0.09 6.73
N ALA A 2 7.84 -0.55 5.51
CA ALA A 2 6.89 -1.66 5.31
C ALA A 2 7.45 -3.05 5.65
N ASN A 3 8.76 -3.17 5.92
CA ASN A 3 9.44 -4.42 6.29
C ASN A 3 9.15 -5.58 5.32
N GLY A 4 8.93 -5.26 4.04
CA GLY A 4 8.60 -6.25 3.01
C GLY A 4 7.22 -6.88 3.12
N ILE A 5 6.33 -6.37 3.97
CA ILE A 5 4.98 -6.88 4.15
C ILE A 5 3.97 -5.96 3.45
N CYS A 6 3.07 -6.55 2.66
CA CYS A 6 1.96 -5.84 2.03
C CYS A 6 0.99 -5.30 3.09
N ALA A 7 0.70 -3.99 3.04
CA ALA A 7 -0.21 -3.35 3.98
C ALA A 7 -1.65 -3.91 3.91
N LEU A 8 -2.06 -4.45 2.77
CA LEU A 8 -3.44 -4.90 2.56
C LEU A 8 -3.68 -6.37 2.90
N CYS A 9 -2.85 -7.28 2.37
CA CYS A 9 -3.02 -8.72 2.59
C CYS A 9 -2.17 -9.26 3.74
N ASN A 10 -1.23 -8.48 4.30
CA ASN A 10 -0.26 -8.89 5.31
C ASN A 10 0.69 -10.03 4.88
N GLU A 11 0.77 -10.32 3.59
CA GLU A 11 1.73 -11.27 3.05
C GLU A 11 3.06 -10.60 2.72
N SER A 12 4.14 -11.37 2.72
CA SER A 12 5.45 -10.93 2.24
C SER A 12 5.42 -10.52 0.76
N ALA A 13 6.34 -9.64 0.37
CA ALA A 13 6.57 -9.29 -1.02
C ALA A 13 6.78 -10.56 -1.87
N PRO A 14 6.22 -10.62 -3.09
CA PRO A 14 6.23 -11.84 -3.89
C PRO A 14 7.63 -12.23 -4.39
N PHE A 15 8.55 -11.28 -4.45
CA PHE A 15 9.94 -11.51 -4.85
C PHE A 15 10.83 -10.34 -4.37
N LEU A 16 12.14 -10.52 -4.52
CA LEU A 16 13.13 -9.47 -4.28
C LEU A 16 13.55 -8.81 -5.59
N ASP A 17 13.83 -7.50 -5.57
CA ASP A 17 14.42 -6.80 -6.70
C ASP A 17 15.88 -7.24 -6.96
N LYS A 18 16.50 -6.69 -8.01
CA LYS A 18 17.90 -7.00 -8.37
C LYS A 18 18.92 -6.65 -7.27
N LYS A 19 18.54 -5.86 -6.28
CA LYS A 19 19.38 -5.45 -5.14
C LYS A 19 19.04 -6.25 -3.87
N GLY A 20 18.12 -7.21 -3.95
CA GLY A 20 17.69 -8.03 -2.82
C GLY A 20 16.63 -7.39 -1.93
N ASN A 21 15.98 -6.29 -2.36
CA ASN A 21 14.94 -5.63 -1.57
C ASN A 21 13.56 -6.24 -1.83
N PRO A 22 12.67 -6.36 -0.83
CA PRO A 22 11.29 -6.78 -1.03
C PRO A 22 10.56 -5.88 -2.05
N PHE A 23 9.99 -6.49 -3.09
CA PHE A 23 9.29 -5.75 -4.14
C PHE A 23 7.82 -5.44 -3.77
N LEU A 24 7.55 -4.18 -3.43
CA LEU A 24 6.20 -3.64 -3.19
C LEU A 24 6.01 -2.33 -3.99
N HIS A 25 4.76 -1.99 -4.28
CA HIS A 25 4.39 -0.71 -4.88
C HIS A 25 3.96 0.28 -3.80
N VAL A 26 4.38 1.53 -3.93
CA VAL A 26 3.77 2.64 -3.18
C VAL A 26 2.42 2.95 -3.80
N HIS A 27 1.43 3.14 -2.94
CA HIS A 27 0.07 3.47 -3.32
C HIS A 27 -0.45 4.62 -2.45
N HIS A 28 -1.00 5.65 -3.10
CA HIS A 28 -1.73 6.73 -2.43
C HIS A 28 -3.17 6.29 -2.18
N ILE A 29 -3.60 6.22 -0.91
CA ILE A 29 -4.93 5.73 -0.51
C ILE A 29 -6.03 6.67 -1.03
N ASP A 30 -5.82 7.97 -0.86
CA ASP A 30 -6.51 9.02 -1.59
C ASP A 30 -5.72 9.35 -2.85
N TYR A 31 -6.30 9.05 -4.01
CA TYR A 31 -5.62 9.23 -5.29
C TYR A 31 -5.23 10.70 -5.50
N LEU A 32 -3.99 10.91 -5.97
CA LEU A 32 -3.50 12.25 -6.33
C LEU A 32 -4.39 12.92 -7.39
N ALA A 33 -4.92 12.15 -8.35
CA ALA A 33 -5.85 12.65 -9.36
C ALA A 33 -7.16 13.23 -8.78
N ASN A 34 -7.51 12.83 -7.56
CA ASN A 34 -8.69 13.32 -6.82
C ASN A 34 -8.31 14.36 -5.75
N GLY A 35 -7.09 14.93 -5.82
CA GLY A 35 -6.60 15.91 -4.83
C GLY A 35 -6.02 15.30 -3.57
N GLY A 36 -5.74 13.98 -3.54
CA GLY A 36 -5.01 13.36 -2.44
C GLY A 36 -3.62 13.96 -2.25
N LEU A 37 -3.13 13.97 -1.00
CA LEU A 37 -1.84 14.56 -0.64
C LEU A 37 -0.68 13.60 -0.93
N ASP A 38 0.45 14.13 -1.38
CA ASP A 38 1.70 13.36 -1.54
C ASP A 38 2.50 13.34 -0.23
N VAL A 39 1.96 12.65 0.78
CA VAL A 39 2.51 12.57 2.15
C VAL A 39 2.50 11.14 2.67
N ILE A 40 3.30 10.85 3.71
CA ILE A 40 3.46 9.49 4.26
C ILE A 40 2.14 8.95 4.80
N GLU A 41 1.30 9.82 5.35
CA GLU A 41 -0.01 9.53 5.92
C GLU A 41 -1.02 9.11 4.84
N ASN A 42 -0.73 9.41 3.57
CA ASN A 42 -1.55 8.96 2.44
C ASN A 42 -0.91 7.79 1.68
N CYS A 43 0.31 7.38 2.04
CA CYS A 43 1.08 6.39 1.29
C CYS A 43 1.17 5.03 2.03
N VAL A 44 0.96 3.94 1.30
CA VAL A 44 1.15 2.56 1.78
C VAL A 44 1.96 1.74 0.78
N ALA A 45 2.67 0.72 1.27
CA ALA A 45 3.32 -0.27 0.42
C ALA A 45 2.42 -1.50 0.27
N VAL A 46 2.10 -1.89 -0.97
CA VAL A 46 1.24 -3.03 -1.29
C VAL A 46 1.90 -3.93 -2.34
N CYS A 47 1.60 -5.23 -2.32
CA CYS A 47 2.11 -6.13 -3.36
C CYS A 47 1.45 -5.83 -4.72
N PRO A 48 2.07 -6.22 -5.84
CA PRO A 48 1.53 -5.97 -7.19
C PRO A 48 0.07 -6.45 -7.37
N ASN A 49 -0.27 -7.62 -6.81
CA ASN A 49 -1.62 -8.17 -6.90
C ASN A 49 -2.65 -7.33 -6.15
N CYS A 50 -2.32 -6.90 -4.92
CA CYS A 50 -3.18 -6.02 -4.14
C CYS A 50 -3.30 -4.64 -4.80
N HIS A 51 -2.22 -4.11 -5.37
CA HIS A 51 -2.24 -2.84 -6.07
C HIS A 51 -3.20 -2.85 -7.26
N ALA A 52 -3.11 -3.90 -8.10
CA ALA A 52 -4.03 -4.09 -9.22
C ALA A 52 -5.48 -4.24 -8.74
N ARG A 53 -5.73 -4.99 -7.66
CA ARG A 53 -7.05 -5.17 -7.06
C ARG A 53 -7.68 -3.84 -6.64
N ILE A 54 -6.93 -2.99 -5.92
CA ILE A 54 -7.43 -1.68 -5.46
C ILE A 54 -7.92 -0.85 -6.64
N HIS A 55 -7.09 -0.71 -7.68
CA HIS A 55 -7.46 0.08 -8.85
C HIS A 55 -8.57 -0.55 -9.70
N SER A 56 -8.66 -1.88 -9.75
CA SER A 56 -9.65 -2.58 -10.57
C SER A 56 -11.03 -2.62 -9.92
N LEU A 57 -11.09 -2.85 -8.61
CA LEU A 57 -12.34 -3.05 -7.88
C LEU A 57 -12.84 -1.79 -7.19
N ASN A 58 -11.94 -0.88 -6.82
CA ASN A 58 -12.23 0.31 -6.04
C ASN A 58 -13.09 -0.01 -4.79
N ASP A 59 -12.77 -1.11 -4.11
CA ASP A 59 -13.54 -1.64 -2.99
C ASP A 59 -13.32 -0.75 -1.74
N PRO A 60 -14.38 -0.14 -1.17
CA PRO A 60 -14.24 0.71 0.01
C PRO A 60 -13.65 -0.02 1.22
N ARG A 61 -13.80 -1.34 1.32
CA ARG A 61 -13.24 -2.15 2.41
C ARG A 61 -11.72 -2.25 2.34
N ASP A 62 -11.15 -2.25 1.14
CA ASP A 62 -9.70 -2.22 0.96
C ASP A 62 -9.15 -0.85 1.39
N LYS A 63 -9.83 0.23 0.99
CA LYS A 63 -9.48 1.60 1.41
C LYS A 63 -9.50 1.74 2.94
N GLU A 64 -10.57 1.29 3.59
CA GLU A 64 -10.72 1.35 5.04
C GLU A 64 -9.58 0.62 5.77
N LYS A 65 -9.23 -0.60 5.33
CA LYS A 65 -8.10 -1.35 5.90
C LYS A 65 -6.77 -0.61 5.75
N LEU A 66 -6.54 0.02 4.61
CA LEU A 66 -5.31 0.78 4.37
C LEU A 66 -5.24 2.04 5.25
N MET A 67 -6.35 2.75 5.43
CA MET A 67 -6.43 3.90 6.34
C MET A 67 -6.10 3.49 7.78
N GLN A 68 -6.72 2.41 8.27
CA GLN A 68 -6.41 1.85 9.60
C GLN A 68 -4.93 1.49 9.73
N LYS A 69 -4.29 0.97 8.67
CA LYS A 69 -2.86 0.65 8.68
C LYS A 69 -1.96 1.87 8.80
N VAL A 70 -2.36 3.02 8.24
CA VAL A 70 -1.60 4.26 8.38
C VAL A 70 -1.81 4.85 9.78
N GLU A 71 -3.06 4.92 10.26
CA GLU A 71 -3.39 5.46 11.58
C GLU A 71 -2.66 4.73 12.72
N ASN A 72 -2.48 3.42 12.58
CA ASN A 72 -1.78 2.59 13.57
C ASN A 72 -0.25 2.57 13.41
N ARG A 73 0.34 3.43 12.56
CA ARG A 73 1.80 3.57 12.50
C ARG A 73 2.26 4.30 13.76
N SER A 74 2.84 3.57 14.71
CA SER A 74 3.63 4.20 15.77
C SER A 74 4.76 5.01 15.12
N LEU A 75 4.80 6.32 15.39
CA LEU A 75 5.91 7.20 15.02
C LEU A 75 7.20 6.79 15.73
#